data_AF-A0A957U9E0-F1
#
_entry.id   AF-A0A957U9E0-F1
#
_cell.length_a   1.000
_cell.length_b   1.000
_cell.length_c   1.000
_cell.angle_alpha   90.00
_cell.angle_beta   90.00
_cell.angle_gamma   90.00
#
_symmetry.space_group_name_H-M   'P 1'
#
loop_
_entity.id
_entity.type
_entity.pdbx_description
1 polymer ?
#
loop_
_entity_poly.entity_id
_entity_poly.type
_entity_poly.pdbx_seq_one_letter_code
_entity_poly.pdbx_strand_id
1 'polypeptide(L)'
;FADIGATLQTALADGAGQPVYLIKPMPGLEARFALAPRTEPLVEVLGDAASTPPARALGLEYGPLRLLGYDWAPTAEGIEVALHWQVQEKPAANYTTTVQLFDASGDKLAQDDRPPGGDFYPTSLWKPGETLVDRRLLTLSEGTPVRMLVGMYSGPDATLLAPPLEIDIEPAGVE
;
A
#
# COMPACT_ATOMS: atom_id res chain seq x y z
N PHE A 1 19.45 -7.55 7.07
CA PHE A 1 18.67 -6.96 8.18
C PHE A 1 17.68 -8.02 8.65
N ALA A 2 17.49 -8.16 9.97
CA ALA A 2 16.51 -9.10 10.52
C ALA A 2 15.09 -8.72 10.04
N ASP A 3 14.20 -9.72 9.92
CA ASP A 3 12.80 -9.53 9.51
C ASP A 3 12.06 -8.68 10.56
N ILE A 4 12.06 -7.37 10.36
CA ILE A 4 11.50 -6.40 11.31
C ILE A 4 9.99 -6.63 11.47
N GLY A 5 9.31 -7.05 10.40
CA GLY A 5 7.88 -7.39 10.45
C GLY A 5 7.58 -8.59 11.35
N ALA A 6 8.31 -9.70 11.25
CA ALA A 6 8.19 -10.83 12.19
C ALA A 6 8.44 -10.39 13.63
N THR A 7 9.44 -9.54 13.84
CA THR A 7 9.82 -9.07 15.17
C THR A 7 8.67 -8.28 15.80
N LEU A 8 8.07 -7.34 15.06
CA LEU A 8 6.94 -6.55 15.53
C LEU A 8 5.68 -7.40 15.72
N GLN A 9 5.40 -8.31 14.79
CA GLN A 9 4.27 -9.23 14.89
C GLN A 9 4.38 -10.12 16.14
N THR A 10 5.57 -10.65 16.42
CA THR A 10 5.82 -11.45 17.63
C THR A 10 5.66 -10.61 18.88
N ALA A 11 6.20 -9.39 18.90
CA ALA A 11 6.07 -8.48 20.05
C ALA A 11 4.61 -8.09 20.32
N LEU A 12 3.80 -7.88 19.28
CA LEU A 12 2.37 -7.61 19.40
C LEU A 12 1.58 -8.83 19.90
N ALA A 13 1.99 -10.05 19.53
CA ALA A 13 1.32 -11.28 19.93
C ALA A 13 1.69 -11.74 21.36
N ASP A 14 2.96 -11.59 21.75
CA ASP A 14 3.49 -12.01 23.06
C ASP A 14 3.33 -10.92 24.14
N GLY A 15 3.23 -9.65 23.73
CA GLY A 15 3.01 -8.53 24.62
C GLY A 15 1.63 -8.65 25.27
N ALA A 16 1.59 -9.06 26.55
CA ALA A 16 0.40 -9.17 27.38
C ALA A 16 -0.30 -7.80 27.66
N GLY A 17 -0.69 -7.09 26.60
CA GLY A 17 -1.21 -5.72 26.63
C GLY A 17 -0.15 -4.62 26.71
N GLN A 18 1.14 -4.95 26.54
CA GLN A 18 2.22 -3.98 26.65
C GLN A 18 2.47 -3.29 25.30
N PRO A 19 2.47 -1.94 25.24
CA PRO A 19 2.61 -1.21 23.98
C PRO A 19 3.99 -1.43 23.36
N VAL A 20 4.02 -1.63 22.05
CA VAL A 20 5.24 -1.84 21.25
C VAL A 20 5.67 -0.52 20.62
N TYR A 21 6.93 -0.15 20.79
CA TYR A 21 7.49 1.10 20.26
C TYR A 21 8.69 0.86 19.34
N LEU A 22 8.78 1.67 18.30
CA LEU A 22 9.98 1.88 17.50
C LEU A 22 10.77 3.04 18.10
N ILE A 23 12.07 2.85 18.25
CA ILE A 23 13.01 3.87 18.77
C ILE A 23 13.33 4.98 17.76
N LYS A 24 12.87 4.84 16.52
CA LYS A 24 12.98 5.82 15.43
C LYS A 24 11.92 5.52 14.37
N PRO A 25 11.50 6.51 13.57
CA PRO A 25 10.64 6.26 12.41
C PRO A 25 11.32 5.30 11.43
N MET A 26 10.55 4.35 10.93
CA MET A 26 10.97 3.35 9.93
C MET A 26 9.94 3.39 8.80
N PRO A 27 10.10 4.29 7.81
CA PRO A 27 9.11 4.51 6.76
C PRO A 27 8.82 3.21 5.99
N GLY A 28 7.55 3.00 5.65
CA GLY A 28 7.11 1.81 4.93
C GLY A 28 6.68 0.64 5.80
N LEU A 29 7.00 0.62 7.10
CA LEU A 29 6.31 -0.28 8.04
C LEU A 29 4.81 0.02 8.16
N GLU A 30 4.41 1.24 7.83
CA GLU A 30 3.02 1.71 7.77
C GLU A 30 2.16 0.87 6.81
N ALA A 31 2.79 0.20 5.85
CA ALA A 31 2.11 -0.69 4.94
C ALA A 31 1.56 -1.94 5.63
N ARG A 32 2.22 -2.39 6.71
CA ARG A 32 1.84 -3.58 7.47
C ARG A 32 1.21 -3.24 8.80
N PHE A 33 1.66 -2.15 9.44
CA PHE A 33 1.27 -1.80 10.79
C PHE A 33 0.67 -0.41 10.87
N ALA A 34 -0.37 -0.26 11.69
CA ALA A 34 -0.86 1.05 12.08
C ALA A 34 0.17 1.68 13.04
N LEU A 35 0.79 2.79 12.63
CA LEU A 35 1.80 3.49 13.40
C LEU A 35 1.27 4.84 13.88
N ALA A 36 1.57 5.20 15.13
CA ALA A 36 1.24 6.51 15.69
C ALA A 36 2.48 7.20 16.27
N PRO A 37 2.80 8.43 15.84
CA PRO A 37 3.88 9.19 16.45
C PRO A 37 3.54 9.50 17.91
N ARG A 38 4.54 9.38 18.78
CA ARG A 38 4.47 9.78 20.19
C ARG A 38 5.47 10.91 20.44
N THR A 39 6.14 10.92 21.58
CA THR A 39 7.26 11.84 21.82
C THR A 39 8.41 11.47 20.91
N GLU A 40 8.80 12.36 20.00
CA GLU A 40 9.90 12.11 19.06
C GLU A 40 11.17 11.63 19.78
N PRO A 41 11.88 10.61 19.25
CA PRO A 41 11.66 9.93 17.97
C PRO A 41 10.76 8.68 18.04
N LEU A 42 10.00 8.49 19.13
CA LEU A 42 9.24 7.27 19.38
C LEU A 42 7.98 7.18 18.52
N VAL A 43 7.76 5.99 17.97
CA VAL A 43 6.55 5.63 17.21
C VAL A 43 5.94 4.40 17.86
N GLU A 44 4.67 4.45 18.20
CA GLU A 44 3.93 3.31 18.72
C GLU A 44 3.35 2.47 17.59
N VAL A 45 3.40 1.15 17.74
CA VAL A 45 2.78 0.18 16.83
C VAL A 45 1.44 -0.23 17.41
N LEU A 46 0.35 0.23 16.78
CA LEU A 46 -1.01 0.05 17.26
C LEU A 46 -1.64 -1.29 16.85
N GLY A 47 -1.08 -1.97 15.84
CA GLY A 47 -1.61 -3.21 15.30
C GLY A 47 -1.48 -3.28 13.78
N ASP A 48 -2.41 -3.98 13.13
CA ASP A 48 -2.44 -4.19 11.68
C ASP A 48 -2.91 -2.93 10.93
N ALA A 49 -2.22 -2.54 9.87
CA ALA A 49 -2.62 -1.40 9.03
C ALA A 49 -3.96 -1.65 8.32
N ALA A 50 -4.24 -2.90 7.94
CA ALA A 50 -5.45 -3.34 7.26
C ALA A 50 -6.54 -3.80 8.24
N SER A 51 -6.60 -3.20 9.45
CA SER A 51 -7.65 -3.53 10.44
C SER A 51 -9.06 -3.15 9.97
N THR A 52 -9.16 -2.25 8.99
CA THR A 52 -10.43 -1.81 8.39
C THR A 52 -10.48 -2.28 6.94
N PRO A 53 -11.61 -2.84 6.46
CA PRO A 53 -11.75 -3.21 5.05
C PRO A 53 -11.70 -1.96 4.13
N PRO A 54 -11.28 -2.11 2.86
CA PRO A 54 -11.27 -1.01 1.90
C PRO A 54 -12.67 -0.46 1.66
N ALA A 55 -12.81 0.86 1.52
CA ALA A 55 -14.07 1.52 1.23
C ALA A 55 -14.66 1.08 -0.12
N ARG A 56 -13.81 0.84 -1.13
CA ARG A 56 -14.20 0.27 -2.43
C ARG A 56 -13.59 -1.12 -2.57
N ALA A 57 -14.39 -2.15 -2.28
CA ALA A 57 -13.99 -3.53 -2.42
C ALA A 57 -13.99 -3.98 -3.90
N LEU A 58 -12.94 -4.72 -4.30
CA LEU A 58 -12.76 -5.23 -5.66
C LEU A 58 -12.54 -6.76 -5.68
N GLY A 59 -11.64 -7.26 -4.81
CA GLY A 59 -11.34 -8.69 -4.69
C GLY A 59 -10.62 -9.33 -5.89
N LEU A 60 -9.85 -8.55 -6.65
CA LEU A 60 -9.20 -8.96 -7.90
C LEU A 60 -7.91 -9.76 -7.65
N GLU A 61 -7.70 -10.83 -8.42
CA GLU A 61 -6.47 -11.62 -8.37
C GLU A 61 -5.32 -10.93 -9.13
N TYR A 62 -4.11 -10.98 -8.58
CA TYR A 62 -2.92 -10.34 -9.14
C TYR A 62 -1.67 -11.19 -8.91
N GLY A 63 -1.58 -12.31 -9.62
CA GLY A 63 -0.53 -13.31 -9.43
C GLY A 63 -0.56 -13.89 -8.01
N PRO A 64 0.54 -13.83 -7.24
CA PRO A 64 0.60 -14.32 -5.86
C PRO A 64 -0.12 -13.40 -4.86
N LEU A 65 -0.68 -12.29 -5.32
CA LEU A 65 -1.38 -11.30 -4.51
C LEU A 65 -2.86 -11.23 -4.90
N ARG A 66 -3.64 -10.60 -4.05
CA ARG A 66 -5.03 -10.23 -4.31
C ARG A 66 -5.23 -8.76 -3.93
N LEU A 67 -5.77 -7.96 -4.84
CA LEU A 67 -6.21 -6.61 -4.53
C LEU A 67 -7.61 -6.69 -3.91
N LEU A 68 -7.70 -6.55 -2.59
CA LEU A 68 -8.96 -6.57 -1.86
C LEU A 68 -9.83 -5.37 -2.24
N GLY A 69 -9.21 -4.22 -2.48
CA GLY A 69 -9.90 -2.98 -2.81
C GLY A 69 -8.99 -1.77 -2.64
N TYR A 70 -9.60 -0.59 -2.66
CA TYR A 70 -8.90 0.67 -2.43
C TYR A 70 -9.74 1.70 -1.69
N ASP A 71 -9.04 2.62 -1.03
CA ASP A 71 -9.60 3.88 -0.54
C ASP A 71 -9.16 5.02 -1.46
N TRP A 72 -10.01 6.05 -1.54
CA TRP A 72 -9.80 7.22 -2.38
C TRP A 72 -10.21 8.46 -1.60
N ALA A 73 -9.24 9.31 -1.29
CA ALA A 73 -9.42 10.51 -0.48
C ALA A 73 -8.78 11.72 -1.20
N PRO A 74 -9.59 12.67 -1.71
CA PRO A 74 -9.06 13.95 -2.18
C PRO A 74 -8.39 14.70 -1.03
N THR A 75 -7.24 15.32 -1.28
CA THR A 75 -6.50 16.14 -0.32
C THR A 75 -6.21 17.52 -0.92
N ALA A 76 -5.63 18.42 -0.12
CA ALA A 76 -5.19 19.73 -0.61
C ALA A 76 -4.03 19.62 -1.63
N GLU A 77 -3.28 18.53 -1.62
CA GLU A 77 -2.05 18.32 -2.40
C GLU A 77 -2.25 17.37 -3.60
N GLY A 78 -3.43 16.74 -3.70
CA GLY A 78 -3.74 15.76 -4.74
C GLY A 78 -4.79 14.76 -4.28
N ILE A 79 -4.56 13.47 -4.55
CA ILE A 79 -5.42 12.38 -4.10
C ILE A 79 -4.57 11.36 -3.36
N GLU A 80 -5.02 10.99 -2.17
CA GLU A 80 -4.54 9.82 -1.46
C GLU A 80 -5.30 8.57 -1.94
N VAL A 81 -4.56 7.59 -2.43
CA VAL A 81 -5.03 6.26 -2.79
C VAL A 81 -4.42 5.27 -1.83
N ALA A 82 -5.23 4.47 -1.15
CA ALA A 82 -4.76 3.37 -0.32
C ALA A 82 -5.14 2.03 -0.95
N LEU A 83 -4.17 1.25 -1.42
CA LEU A 83 -4.40 -0.05 -2.02
C LEU A 83 -4.30 -1.15 -0.97
N HIS A 84 -5.34 -1.97 -0.85
CA HIS A 84 -5.38 -3.08 0.12
C HIS A 84 -5.01 -4.39 -0.56
N TRP A 85 -3.84 -4.90 -0.24
CA TRP A 85 -3.30 -6.14 -0.81
C TRP A 85 -3.38 -7.27 0.20
N GLN A 86 -3.86 -8.43 -0.23
CA GLN A 86 -3.72 -9.69 0.49
C GLN A 86 -2.67 -10.57 -0.20
N VAL A 87 -1.76 -11.11 0.60
CA VAL A 87 -0.70 -12.00 0.14
C VAL A 87 -1.26 -13.42 0.10
N GLN A 88 -1.45 -13.98 -1.09
CA GLN A 88 -1.90 -15.37 -1.26
C GLN A 88 -0.71 -16.33 -1.22
N GLU A 89 0.37 -15.95 -1.90
CA GLU A 89 1.63 -16.67 -1.96
C GLU A 89 2.80 -15.71 -1.75
N LYS A 90 3.94 -16.23 -1.27
CA LYS A 90 5.10 -15.39 -0.99
C LYS A 90 5.65 -14.77 -2.29
N PRO A 91 5.79 -13.43 -2.38
CA PRO A 91 6.40 -12.80 -3.55
C PRO A 91 7.87 -13.22 -3.71
N ALA A 92 8.26 -13.51 -4.95
CA ALA A 92 9.60 -14.05 -5.27
C ALA A 92 10.71 -12.98 -5.28
N ALA A 93 10.35 -11.70 -5.33
CA ALA A 93 11.28 -10.58 -5.46
C ALA A 93 10.77 -9.34 -4.72
N ASN A 94 11.61 -8.31 -4.70
CA ASN A 94 11.20 -6.96 -4.30
C ASN A 94 10.59 -6.25 -5.51
N TYR A 95 9.29 -6.03 -5.44
CA TYR A 95 8.49 -5.30 -6.42
C TYR A 95 8.28 -3.83 -6.04
N THR A 96 8.24 -3.00 -7.07
CA THR A 96 7.75 -1.63 -7.05
C THR A 96 6.29 -1.63 -7.48
N THR A 97 5.42 -0.97 -6.71
CA THR A 97 4.02 -0.74 -7.13
C THR A 97 3.97 0.53 -7.95
N THR A 98 3.28 0.47 -9.09
CA THR A 98 2.95 1.60 -9.95
C THR A 98 1.46 1.89 -9.84
N VAL A 99 1.12 3.15 -9.61
CA VAL A 99 -0.25 3.66 -9.65
C VAL A 99 -0.28 4.80 -10.65
N GLN A 100 -1.14 4.70 -11.65
CA GLN A 100 -1.30 5.70 -12.70
C GLN A 100 -2.77 6.11 -12.79
N LEU A 101 -3.01 7.41 -12.93
CA LEU A 101 -4.35 7.98 -13.05
C LEU A 101 -4.52 8.61 -14.43
N PHE A 102 -5.65 8.34 -15.06
CA PHE A 102 -5.97 8.80 -16.41
C PHE A 102 -7.34 9.49 -16.45
N ASP A 103 -7.47 10.49 -17.32
CA ASP A 103 -8.73 11.15 -17.61
C ASP A 103 -9.57 10.41 -18.68
N ALA A 104 -10.73 10.98 -19.02
CA ALA A 104 -11.64 10.40 -20.01
C ALA A 104 -11.11 10.44 -21.46
N SER A 105 -10.12 11.28 -21.75
CA SER A 105 -9.43 11.35 -23.04
C SER A 105 -8.32 10.29 -23.15
N GLY A 106 -7.97 9.65 -22.02
CA GLY A 106 -6.85 8.71 -21.90
C GLY A 106 -5.52 9.40 -21.57
N ASP A 107 -5.54 10.69 -21.24
CA ASP A 107 -4.35 11.43 -20.84
C ASP A 107 -3.97 11.09 -19.40
N LYS A 108 -2.67 10.86 -19.17
CA LYS A 108 -2.16 10.52 -17.84
C LYS A 108 -2.08 11.77 -16.97
N LEU A 109 -2.87 11.79 -15.90
CA LEU A 109 -2.95 12.90 -14.95
C LEU A 109 -1.91 12.83 -13.85
N ALA A 110 -1.56 11.62 -13.40
CA ALA A 110 -0.58 11.41 -12.34
C ALA A 110 -0.01 9.98 -12.38
N GLN A 111 1.16 9.80 -11.78
CA GLN A 111 1.81 8.51 -11.61
C GLN A 111 2.68 8.50 -10.35
N ASP A 112 2.68 7.41 -9.60
CA ASP A 112 3.60 7.16 -8.49
C ASP A 112 4.14 5.72 -8.55
N ASP A 113 5.46 5.58 -8.48
CA ASP A 113 6.19 4.31 -8.52
C ASP A 113 7.10 4.17 -7.32
N ARG A 114 6.69 3.41 -6.30
CA ARG A 114 7.54 3.14 -5.13
C ARG A 114 7.31 1.74 -4.55
N PRO A 115 8.27 1.19 -3.79
CA PRO A 115 8.06 -0.04 -3.04
C PRO A 115 6.94 0.14 -1.99
N PRO A 116 5.92 -0.75 -1.93
CA PRO A 116 4.74 -0.55 -1.08
C PRO A 116 5.02 -0.60 0.42
N GLY A 117 6.13 -1.20 0.85
CA GLY A 117 6.58 -1.19 2.25
C GLY A 117 7.91 -0.45 2.46
N GLY A 118 8.25 0.47 1.55
CA GLY A 118 9.51 1.22 1.58
C GLY A 118 10.75 0.32 1.69
N ASP A 119 11.81 0.85 2.30
CA ASP A 119 13.06 0.14 2.51
C ASP A 119 13.00 -0.91 3.64
N PHE A 120 12.05 -0.75 4.56
CA PHE A 120 12.00 -1.53 5.81
C PHE A 120 11.08 -2.75 5.74
N TYR A 121 10.14 -2.80 4.80
CA TYR A 121 9.26 -3.96 4.61
C TYR A 121 9.01 -4.29 3.13
N PRO A 122 10.07 -4.63 2.37
CA PRO A 122 9.94 -4.94 0.95
C PRO A 122 9.11 -6.21 0.73
N THR A 123 8.53 -6.33 -0.46
CA THR A 123 7.58 -7.41 -0.82
C THR A 123 8.12 -8.82 -0.68
N SER A 124 9.43 -9.06 -0.73
CA SER A 124 10.01 -10.39 -0.48
C SER A 124 9.92 -10.85 1.00
N LEU A 125 9.66 -9.93 1.94
CA LEU A 125 9.43 -10.24 3.35
C LEU A 125 7.96 -10.57 3.64
N TRP A 126 7.06 -10.27 2.69
CA TRP A 126 5.64 -10.53 2.85
C TRP A 126 5.37 -12.03 2.97
N LYS A 127 4.43 -12.39 3.84
CA LYS A 127 4.06 -13.76 4.16
C LYS A 127 2.63 -14.05 3.71
N PRO A 128 2.35 -15.27 3.25
CA PRO A 128 0.99 -15.70 2.95
C PRO A 128 0.03 -15.42 4.11
N GLY A 129 -1.15 -14.89 3.79
CA GLY A 129 -2.18 -14.49 4.75
C GLY A 129 -2.04 -13.06 5.29
N GLU A 130 -0.91 -12.37 5.05
CA GLU A 130 -0.79 -10.96 5.41
C GLU A 130 -1.68 -10.07 4.55
N THR A 131 -2.21 -9.02 5.16
CA THR A 131 -2.86 -7.92 4.46
C THR A 131 -2.04 -6.65 4.67
N LEU A 132 -1.84 -5.89 3.61
CA LEU A 132 -1.04 -4.67 3.59
C LEU A 132 -1.82 -3.53 2.95
N VAL A 133 -1.56 -2.31 3.43
CA VAL A 133 -2.17 -1.07 2.93
C VAL A 133 -1.09 -0.20 2.31
N ASP A 134 -1.01 -0.17 0.99
CA ASP A 134 -0.07 0.65 0.25
C ASP A 134 -0.65 2.04 -0.03
N ARG A 135 -0.15 3.07 0.66
CA ARG A 135 -0.68 4.45 0.59
C ARG A 135 0.14 5.32 -0.37
N ARG A 136 -0.58 6.03 -1.23
CA ARG A 136 -0.03 6.78 -2.36
C ARG A 136 -0.66 8.16 -2.41
N LEU A 137 0.15 9.21 -2.33
CA LEU A 137 -0.30 10.57 -2.58
C LEU A 137 0.09 10.93 -4.02
N LEU A 138 -0.91 11.09 -4.89
CA LEU A 138 -0.72 11.47 -6.28
C LEU A 138 -1.13 12.92 -6.49
N THR A 139 -0.16 13.78 -6.82
CA THR A 139 -0.46 15.15 -7.25
C THR A 139 -1.00 15.13 -8.67
N LEU A 140 -2.24 15.60 -8.83
CA LEU A 140 -2.91 15.60 -10.12
C LEU A 140 -2.46 16.79 -10.99
N SER A 141 -2.29 16.50 -12.28
CA SER A 141 -2.39 17.49 -13.35
C SER A 141 -3.84 17.97 -13.53
N GLU A 142 -4.07 19.01 -14.31
CA GLU A 142 -5.44 19.46 -14.65
C GLU A 142 -6.24 18.32 -15.30
N GLY A 143 -7.46 18.08 -14.80
CA GLY A 143 -8.34 17.02 -15.28
C GLY A 143 -9.07 16.31 -14.15
N THR A 144 -9.93 15.36 -14.50
CA THR A 144 -10.62 14.50 -13.53
C THR A 144 -10.27 13.04 -13.84
N PRO A 145 -9.66 12.32 -12.89
CA PRO A 145 -9.32 10.91 -13.11
C PRO A 145 -10.60 10.07 -13.18
N VAL A 146 -10.70 9.26 -14.22
CA VAL A 146 -11.79 8.29 -14.42
C VAL A 146 -11.28 6.86 -14.49
N ARG A 147 -9.97 6.66 -14.64
CA ARG A 147 -9.35 5.34 -14.66
C ARG A 147 -8.06 5.32 -13.85
N MET A 148 -7.86 4.25 -13.10
CA MET A 148 -6.64 3.93 -12.38
C MET A 148 -6.03 2.66 -12.94
N LEU A 149 -4.74 2.70 -13.25
CA LEU A 149 -3.95 1.51 -13.56
C LEU A 149 -3.05 1.21 -12.37
N VAL A 150 -3.12 -0.03 -11.89
CA VAL A 150 -2.31 -0.53 -10.78
C VAL A 150 -1.50 -1.74 -11.23
N GLY A 151 -0.22 -1.75 -10.95
CA GLY A 151 0.64 -2.90 -11.23
C GLY A 151 1.81 -3.02 -10.29
N MET A 152 2.51 -4.14 -10.36
CA MET A 152 3.79 -4.36 -9.70
C MET A 152 4.81 -4.88 -10.69
N TYR A 153 6.03 -4.35 -10.62
CA TYR A 153 7.15 -4.80 -11.43
C TYR A 153 8.44 -4.91 -10.60
N SER A 154 9.40 -5.66 -11.11
CA SER A 154 10.71 -5.85 -10.46
C SER A 154 11.86 -5.61 -11.44
N GLY A 155 13.01 -5.23 -10.89
CA GLY A 155 14.25 -5.05 -11.65
C GLY A 155 14.26 -3.81 -12.56
N PRO A 156 15.41 -3.54 -13.21
CA PRO A 156 15.58 -2.41 -14.11
C PRO A 156 14.77 -2.53 -15.41
N ASP A 157 14.48 -3.76 -15.84
CA ASP A 157 13.68 -4.06 -17.03
C ASP A 157 12.16 -3.95 -16.81
N ALA A 158 11.74 -3.56 -15.60
CA ALA A 158 10.33 -3.47 -15.21
C ALA A 158 9.53 -4.75 -15.51
N THR A 159 10.09 -5.90 -15.14
CA THR A 159 9.40 -7.19 -15.33
C THR A 159 8.16 -7.23 -14.47
N LEU A 160 7.00 -7.25 -15.11
CA LEU A 160 5.69 -7.26 -14.46
C LEU A 160 5.48 -8.56 -13.66
N LEU A 161 4.94 -8.43 -12.44
CA LEU A 161 4.48 -9.57 -11.66
C LEU A 161 3.30 -10.26 -12.33
N ALA A 162 2.36 -9.47 -12.83
CA ALA A 162 1.16 -9.88 -13.55
C ALA A 162 0.67 -8.70 -14.43
N PRO A 163 -0.19 -8.94 -15.43
CA PRO A 163 -0.78 -7.86 -16.25
C PRO A 163 -1.43 -6.81 -15.35
N PRO A 164 -1.18 -5.50 -15.55
CA PRO A 164 -1.68 -4.46 -14.67
C PRO A 164 -3.22 -4.46 -14.62
N LEU A 165 -3.75 -4.15 -13.45
CA LEU A 165 -5.18 -4.02 -13.21
C LEU A 165 -5.64 -2.64 -13.65
N GLU A 166 -6.67 -2.58 -14.48
CA GLU A 166 -7.36 -1.35 -14.84
C GLU A 166 -8.66 -1.27 -14.05
N ILE A 167 -8.84 -0.17 -13.32
CA ILE A 167 -9.95 0.07 -12.41
C ILE A 167 -10.62 1.37 -12.84
N ASP A 168 -11.91 1.29 -13.14
CA ASP A 168 -12.71 2.49 -13.40
C ASP A 168 -12.95 3.22 -12.08
N ILE A 169 -12.62 4.51 -12.04
CA ILE A 169 -12.83 5.36 -10.87
C ILE A 169 -14.13 6.09 -11.10
N GLU A 170 -15.15 5.73 -10.33
CA GLU A 170 -16.33 6.58 -10.23
C GLU A 170 -15.89 7.91 -9.60
N PRO A 171 -15.98 9.03 -10.32
CA PRO A 171 -15.66 10.32 -9.73
C PRO A 171 -16.55 10.46 -8.51
N ALA A 172 -15.94 10.76 -7.36
CA ALA A 172 -16.69 10.96 -6.13
C ALA A 172 -17.84 11.92 -6.44
N GLY A 173 -19.07 11.41 -6.36
CA GLY A 173 -20.26 12.15 -6.74
C GLY A 173 -20.22 13.50 -6.05
N VAL A 174 -20.32 14.56 -6.84
CA VAL A 174 -20.73 15.86 -6.32
C VAL A 174 -22.20 15.68 -5.98
N GLU A 175 -22.50 15.22 -4.76
CA GLU A 175 -23.80 15.43 -4.14
C GLU A 175 -23.93 16.89 -3.68
#